data_AF-A0A535FE33-F1
#
_entry.id   AF-A0A535FE33-F1
#
_cell.length_a   1.000
_cell.length_b   1.000
_cell.length_c   1.000
_cell.angle_alpha   90.00
_cell.angle_beta   90.00
_cell.angle_gamma   90.00
#
_symmetry.space_group_name_H-M   'P 1'
#
loop_
_entity.id
_entity.type
_entity.pdbx_description
1 polymer ?
#
loop_
_entity_poly.entity_id
_entity_poly.type
_entity_poly.pdbx_seq_one_letter_code
_entity_poly.pdbx_strand_id
1 'polypeptide(L)'
;MLTEEYHSLHKNYPSLDAIEIERVSRISRTIMQKDTPGILKDMLPSDFSEALLGDLCKHCEFVHAGLLVFAPSLMEIQCLIGEIGFSVEHVFPSVIVKKRVSERYGVNDESLHIHIVKGVLRGKDSPAKYIELFVFPQDTSSITQNIMHNERLNELETHFAFQLLDRDVIILQGLLSTLKTYGGFYDDGGGRNIFEEKAVSSGRGKQILYLSKVVQEVDGNSKMVRLEIDCDASLML
;
A
#
# COMPACT_ATOMS: atom_id res chain seq x y z
N MET A 1 -2.88 21.12 9.15
CA MET A 1 -4.03 21.41 10.04
C MET A 1 -4.84 20.14 10.11
N LEU A 2 -4.97 19.53 11.28
CA LEU A 2 -5.72 18.28 11.46
C LEU A 2 -7.22 18.61 11.61
N THR A 3 -8.11 17.76 11.09
CA THR A 3 -9.56 18.05 10.99
C THR A 3 -10.30 17.80 12.32
N GLU A 4 -11.56 18.25 12.46
CA GLU A 4 -12.39 17.95 13.66
C GLU A 4 -12.63 16.43 13.84
N GLU A 5 -12.71 15.70 12.72
CA GLU A 5 -12.82 14.23 12.69
C GLU A 5 -11.59 13.56 13.32
N TYR A 6 -10.39 14.12 13.09
CA TYR A 6 -9.15 13.69 13.72
C TYR A 6 -9.14 13.88 15.24
N HIS A 7 -9.67 15.01 15.74
CA HIS A 7 -9.70 15.28 17.17
C HIS A 7 -10.61 14.30 17.93
N SER A 8 -11.66 13.80 17.27
CA SER A 8 -12.53 12.77 17.83
C SER A 8 -11.84 11.40 17.89
N LEU A 9 -11.13 10.99 16.83
CA LEU A 9 -10.44 9.69 16.78
C LEU A 9 -9.26 9.62 17.77
N HIS A 10 -8.44 10.67 17.87
CA HIS A 10 -7.32 10.70 18.82
C HIS A 10 -7.79 10.62 20.29
N LYS A 11 -8.99 11.11 20.60
CA LYS A 11 -9.55 11.00 21.96
C LYS A 11 -9.84 9.55 22.35
N ASN A 12 -10.12 8.69 21.37
CA ASN A 12 -10.43 7.28 21.58
C ASN A 12 -9.16 6.39 21.67
N TYR A 13 -8.04 6.83 21.10
CA TYR A 13 -6.76 6.09 21.08
C TYR A 13 -5.58 6.95 21.53
N PRO A 14 -5.51 7.36 22.81
CA PRO A 14 -4.44 8.23 23.30
C PRO A 14 -3.03 7.62 23.20
N SER A 15 -2.94 6.30 23.03
CA SER A 15 -1.72 5.53 22.81
C SER A 15 -1.25 5.53 21.36
N LEU A 16 -2.14 5.74 20.39
CA LEU A 16 -1.80 5.75 18.98
C LEU A 16 -1.38 7.16 18.56
N ASP A 17 -0.21 7.26 17.93
CA ASP A 17 0.32 8.54 17.48
C ASP A 17 -0.64 9.21 16.48
N ALA A 18 -0.97 10.47 16.74
CA ALA A 18 -1.70 11.38 15.88
C ALA A 18 -1.31 11.29 14.39
N ILE A 19 -0.01 11.17 14.11
CA ILE A 19 0.52 11.09 12.76
C ILE A 19 0.02 9.82 12.05
N GLU A 20 -0.09 8.70 12.76
CA GLU A 20 -0.55 7.44 12.20
C GLU A 20 -2.06 7.46 11.96
N ILE A 21 -2.82 8.05 12.89
CA ILE A 21 -4.26 8.28 12.71
C ILE A 21 -4.50 9.08 11.42
N GLU A 22 -3.77 10.17 11.21
CA GLU A 22 -3.91 11.00 10.00
C GLU A 22 -3.49 10.23 8.74
N ARG A 23 -2.37 9.51 8.77
CA ARG A 23 -1.89 8.75 7.60
C ARG A 23 -2.89 7.66 7.19
N VAL A 24 -3.41 6.90 8.16
CA VAL A 24 -4.44 5.86 7.93
C VAL A 24 -5.75 6.49 7.46
N SER A 25 -6.19 7.58 8.06
CA SER A 25 -7.41 8.29 7.66
C SER A 25 -7.30 8.85 6.24
N ARG A 26 -6.16 9.43 5.89
CA ARG A 26 -5.89 9.99 4.56
C ARG A 26 -5.92 8.92 3.49
N ILE A 27 -5.20 7.80 3.67
CA ILE A 27 -5.21 6.72 2.66
C ILE A 27 -6.59 6.06 2.55
N SER A 28 -7.30 5.91 3.66
CA SER A 28 -8.69 5.42 3.69
C SER A 28 -9.62 6.31 2.89
N ARG A 29 -9.56 7.63 3.11
CA ARG A 29 -10.34 8.62 2.38
C ARG A 29 -10.05 8.56 0.87
N THR A 30 -8.78 8.45 0.49
CA THR A 30 -8.38 8.30 -0.92
C THR A 30 -9.06 7.10 -1.57
N ILE A 31 -9.00 5.92 -0.98
CA ILE A 31 -9.57 4.70 -1.59
C ILE A 31 -11.10 4.64 -1.54
N MET A 32 -11.72 5.35 -0.59
CA MET A 32 -13.16 5.53 -0.52
C MET A 32 -13.69 6.47 -1.61
N GLN A 33 -12.92 7.49 -2.00
CA GLN A 33 -13.36 8.52 -2.94
C GLN A 33 -13.00 8.23 -4.39
N LYS A 34 -12.05 7.31 -4.65
CA LYS A 34 -11.48 7.09 -5.97
C LYS A 34 -11.66 5.65 -6.46
N ASP A 35 -11.92 5.55 -7.75
CA ASP A 35 -11.91 4.31 -8.53
C ASP A 35 -10.54 4.12 -9.20
N THR A 36 -10.39 3.06 -10.01
CA THR A 36 -9.13 2.76 -10.71
C THR A 36 -8.59 3.95 -11.51
N PRO A 37 -9.37 4.62 -12.39
CA PRO A 37 -8.90 5.82 -13.07
C PRO A 37 -8.47 6.93 -12.10
N GLY A 38 -9.24 7.19 -11.04
CA GLY A 38 -8.93 8.23 -10.07
C GLY A 38 -7.59 8.01 -9.35
N ILE A 39 -7.32 6.77 -8.91
CA ILE A 39 -6.04 6.42 -8.27
C ILE A 39 -4.89 6.52 -9.28
N LEU A 40 -5.07 6.01 -10.50
CA LEU A 40 -4.03 6.12 -11.54
C LEU A 40 -3.71 7.59 -11.88
N LYS A 41 -4.72 8.46 -11.97
CA LYS A 41 -4.51 9.90 -12.22
C LYS A 41 -3.68 10.58 -11.13
N ASP A 42 -3.84 10.19 -9.87
CA ASP A 42 -3.00 10.72 -8.79
C ASP A 42 -1.54 10.27 -8.91
N MET A 43 -1.31 9.08 -9.48
CA MET A 43 0.01 8.47 -9.57
C MET A 43 0.75 8.82 -10.85
N LEU A 44 0.05 9.22 -11.92
CA LEU A 44 0.64 9.48 -13.23
C LEU A 44 0.97 10.96 -13.42
N PRO A 45 1.89 11.32 -14.33
CA PRO A 45 2.12 12.71 -14.71
C PRO A 45 0.82 13.41 -15.12
N SER A 46 0.71 14.72 -14.87
CA SER A 46 -0.49 15.49 -15.19
C SER A 46 -0.76 15.62 -16.70
N ASP A 47 0.27 15.42 -17.52
CA ASP A 47 0.23 15.39 -18.98
C ASP A 47 0.11 13.96 -19.55
N PHE A 48 -0.12 12.95 -18.71
CA PHE A 48 -0.29 11.58 -19.15
C PHE A 48 -1.52 11.45 -20.07
N SER A 49 -1.34 10.73 -21.18
CA SER A 49 -2.39 10.59 -22.20
C SER A 49 -3.64 9.89 -21.64
N GLU A 50 -4.81 10.51 -21.83
CA GLU A 50 -6.11 9.90 -21.46
C GLU A 50 -6.37 8.59 -22.23
N ALA A 51 -5.83 8.45 -23.45
CA ALA A 51 -5.93 7.19 -24.20
C ALA A 51 -5.12 6.07 -23.53
N LEU A 52 -3.88 6.36 -23.12
CA LEU A 52 -3.04 5.41 -22.39
C LEU A 52 -3.63 5.07 -21.02
N LEU A 53 -4.23 6.06 -20.34
CA LEU A 53 -4.94 5.82 -19.08
C LEU A 53 -6.13 4.88 -19.28
N GLY A 54 -6.90 5.10 -20.35
CA GLY A 54 -7.99 4.21 -20.74
C GLY A 54 -7.51 2.79 -20.99
N ASP A 55 -6.34 2.61 -21.62
CA ASP A 55 -5.76 1.29 -21.85
C ASP A 55 -5.29 0.62 -20.53
N LEU A 56 -4.67 1.37 -19.61
CA LEU A 56 -4.35 0.85 -18.27
C LEU A 56 -5.63 0.36 -17.56
N CYS A 57 -6.69 1.16 -17.55
CA CYS A 57 -7.95 0.82 -16.88
C CYS A 57 -8.70 -0.37 -17.52
N LYS A 58 -8.42 -0.70 -18.78
CA LYS A 58 -8.97 -1.91 -19.43
C LYS A 58 -8.30 -3.19 -18.93
N HIS A 59 -7.03 -3.11 -18.55
CA HIS A 59 -6.20 -4.28 -18.27
C HIS A 59 -5.84 -4.45 -16.80
N CYS A 60 -6.06 -3.43 -15.96
CA CYS A 60 -5.92 -3.55 -14.52
C CYS A 60 -7.03 -2.87 -13.73
N GLU A 61 -7.27 -3.37 -12.53
CA GLU A 61 -8.20 -2.78 -11.57
C GLU A 61 -7.53 -2.53 -10.23
N PHE A 62 -7.89 -1.44 -9.56
CA PHE A 62 -7.41 -1.14 -8.21
C PHE A 62 -7.98 -2.15 -7.20
N VAL A 63 -7.09 -2.73 -6.38
CA VAL A 63 -7.46 -3.79 -5.42
C VAL A 63 -7.38 -3.28 -4.00
N HIS A 64 -6.23 -2.72 -3.61
CA HIS A 64 -5.98 -2.29 -2.25
C HIS A 64 -4.94 -1.17 -2.18
N ALA A 65 -4.92 -0.45 -1.07
CA ALA A 65 -3.81 0.44 -0.72
C ALA A 65 -3.03 -0.12 0.47
N GLY A 66 -1.70 -0.10 0.36
CA GLY A 66 -0.79 -0.55 1.40
C GLY A 66 -0.15 0.63 2.12
N LEU A 67 0.04 0.53 3.44
CA LEU A 67 0.68 1.56 4.26
C LEU A 67 1.43 0.96 5.45
N LEU A 68 2.71 1.31 5.62
CA LEU A 68 3.45 1.02 6.84
C LEU A 68 3.11 2.03 7.93
N VAL A 69 2.63 1.50 9.04
CA VAL A 69 2.20 2.26 10.22
C VAL A 69 2.95 1.77 11.45
N PHE A 70 3.17 2.69 12.39
CA PHE A 70 3.83 2.40 13.65
C PHE A 70 2.80 2.43 14.76
N ALA A 71 2.60 1.34 15.51
CA ALA A 71 1.62 1.32 16.58
C ALA A 71 2.11 0.59 17.83
N PRO A 72 1.62 0.95 19.03
CA PRO A 72 1.93 0.22 20.26
C PRO A 72 1.46 -1.25 20.22
N SER A 73 0.39 -1.54 19.47
CA SER A 73 -0.11 -2.90 19.27
C SER A 73 -0.90 -3.04 17.96
N LEU A 74 -1.09 -4.29 17.52
CA LEU A 74 -2.00 -4.60 16.41
C LEU A 74 -3.44 -4.22 16.71
N MET A 75 -3.86 -4.33 17.98
CA MET A 75 -5.24 -4.07 18.38
C MET A 75 -5.61 -2.60 18.20
N GLU A 76 -4.69 -1.67 18.48
CA GLU A 76 -4.91 -0.23 18.23
C GLU A 76 -5.21 0.06 16.76
N ILE A 77 -4.47 -0.59 15.84
CA ILE A 77 -4.70 -0.44 14.40
C ILE A 77 -6.02 -1.08 13.97
N GLN A 78 -6.34 -2.27 14.50
CA GLN A 78 -7.62 -2.94 14.21
C GLN A 78 -8.82 -2.09 14.67
N CYS A 79 -8.74 -1.50 15.87
CA CYS A 79 -9.76 -0.62 16.40
C CYS A 79 -9.88 0.66 15.57
N LEU A 80 -8.76 1.30 15.22
CA LEU A 80 -8.76 2.50 14.36
C LEU A 80 -9.45 2.25 13.02
N ILE A 81 -9.07 1.19 12.29
CA ILE A 81 -9.71 0.91 11.00
C ILE A 81 -11.19 0.53 11.16
N GLY A 82 -11.55 -0.10 12.28
CA GLY A 82 -12.94 -0.34 12.69
C GLY A 82 -13.75 0.94 12.82
N GLU A 83 -13.20 1.96 13.48
CA GLU A 83 -13.85 3.28 13.60
C GLU A 83 -13.98 4.01 12.27
N ILE A 84 -13.01 3.84 11.37
CA ILE A 84 -13.05 4.38 10.00
C ILE A 84 -14.07 3.61 9.14
N GLY A 85 -14.53 2.44 9.57
CA GLY A 85 -15.59 1.66 8.94
C GLY A 85 -15.12 0.39 8.23
N PHE A 86 -13.82 0.05 8.29
CA PHE A 86 -13.31 -1.22 7.77
C PHE A 86 -13.53 -2.34 8.79
N SER A 87 -13.88 -3.53 8.29
CA SER A 87 -13.78 -4.77 9.08
C SER A 87 -12.41 -5.40 8.89
N VAL A 88 -11.84 -5.97 9.94
CA VAL A 88 -10.60 -6.78 9.85
C VAL A 88 -10.94 -8.14 9.28
N GLU A 89 -10.28 -8.56 8.20
CA GLU A 89 -10.45 -9.92 7.65
C GLU A 89 -9.35 -10.86 8.12
N HIS A 90 -8.10 -10.42 7.97
CA HIS A 90 -6.94 -11.27 8.18
C HIS A 90 -5.81 -10.49 8.84
N VAL A 91 -5.02 -11.21 9.64
CA VAL A 91 -3.75 -10.74 10.19
C VAL A 91 -2.70 -11.80 9.90
N PHE A 92 -1.61 -11.40 9.24
CA PHE A 92 -0.52 -12.32 8.90
C PHE A 92 0.84 -11.64 8.99
N PRO A 93 1.94 -12.38 9.19
CA PRO A 93 3.29 -11.79 9.14
C PRO A 93 3.56 -11.16 7.76
N SER A 94 4.17 -9.98 7.75
CA SER A 94 4.65 -9.37 6.50
C SER A 94 6.06 -9.88 6.21
N VAL A 95 6.26 -10.57 5.09
CA VAL A 95 7.59 -11.07 4.70
C VAL A 95 8.31 -10.09 3.80
N ILE A 96 7.60 -9.56 2.79
CA ILE A 96 8.18 -8.67 1.77
C ILE A 96 8.56 -7.33 2.39
N VAL A 97 7.65 -6.69 3.13
CA VAL A 97 7.93 -5.38 3.77
C VAL A 97 8.99 -5.54 4.86
N LYS A 98 8.93 -6.62 5.65
CA LYS A 98 9.96 -6.94 6.65
C LYS A 98 11.36 -7.01 6.02
N LYS A 99 11.51 -7.78 4.94
CA LYS A 99 12.77 -7.90 4.21
C LYS A 99 13.23 -6.55 3.67
N ARG A 100 12.34 -5.78 3.05
CA ARG A 100 12.66 -4.47 2.46
C ARG A 100 13.09 -3.44 3.51
N VAL A 101 12.41 -3.39 4.66
CA VAL A 101 12.77 -2.53 5.79
C VAL A 101 14.13 -2.98 6.36
N SER A 102 14.34 -4.29 6.53
CA SER A 102 15.62 -4.86 6.97
C SER A 102 16.79 -4.42 6.07
N GLU A 103 16.65 -4.62 4.76
CA GLU A 103 17.66 -4.27 3.77
C GLU A 103 17.93 -2.76 3.73
N ARG A 104 16.87 -1.94 3.77
CA ARG A 104 16.99 -0.48 3.71
C ARG A 104 17.73 0.12 4.90
N TYR A 105 17.46 -0.39 6.11
CA TYR A 105 18.01 0.16 7.35
C TYR A 105 19.19 -0.65 7.91
N GLY A 106 19.62 -1.73 7.22
CA GLY A 106 20.73 -2.57 7.65
C GLY A 106 20.47 -3.29 8.99
N VAL A 107 19.21 -3.61 9.28
CA VAL A 107 18.80 -4.28 10.53
C VAL A 107 18.49 -5.74 10.26
N ASN A 108 18.70 -6.62 11.25
CA ASN A 108 18.39 -8.04 11.12
C ASN A 108 16.88 -8.23 10.93
N ASP A 109 16.46 -8.92 9.86
CA ASP A 109 15.05 -9.17 9.59
C ASP A 109 14.42 -9.94 10.76
N GLU A 110 15.07 -10.94 11.33
CA GLU A 110 14.53 -11.71 12.47
C GLU A 110 14.21 -10.87 13.72
N SER A 111 14.76 -9.66 13.82
CA SER A 111 14.41 -8.71 14.89
C SER A 111 13.17 -7.84 14.59
N LEU A 112 12.65 -7.89 13.37
CA LEU A 112 11.50 -7.10 12.93
C LEU A 112 10.20 -7.92 13.02
N HIS A 113 9.19 -7.37 13.70
CA HIS A 113 7.89 -8.00 13.92
C HIS A 113 6.76 -7.29 13.18
N ILE A 114 6.87 -7.17 11.85
CA ILE A 114 5.88 -6.48 11.02
C ILE A 114 4.75 -7.45 10.64
N HIS A 115 3.51 -7.05 10.89
CA HIS A 115 2.31 -7.81 10.50
C HIS A 115 1.45 -7.01 9.55
N ILE A 116 0.73 -7.69 8.67
CA ILE A 116 -0.26 -7.13 7.76
C ILE A 116 -1.62 -7.25 8.44
N VAL A 117 -2.29 -6.13 8.67
CA VAL A 117 -3.71 -6.09 9.03
C VAL A 117 -4.48 -5.75 7.76
N LYS A 118 -5.21 -6.75 7.23
CA LYS A 118 -6.05 -6.59 6.04
C LYS A 118 -7.44 -6.15 6.44
N GLY A 119 -7.78 -4.91 6.10
CA GLY A 119 -9.09 -4.31 6.30
C GLY A 119 -9.91 -4.32 5.02
N VAL A 120 -11.22 -4.49 5.15
CA VAL A 120 -12.19 -4.43 4.05
C VAL A 120 -13.33 -3.49 4.40
N LEU A 121 -13.67 -2.62 3.45
CA LEU A 121 -14.86 -1.80 3.47
C LEU A 121 -15.83 -2.34 2.43
N ARG A 122 -16.97 -2.86 2.89
CA ARG A 122 -18.03 -3.37 2.03
C ARG A 122 -19.14 -2.33 1.90
N GLY A 123 -19.26 -1.73 0.72
CA GLY A 123 -20.43 -0.91 0.40
C GLY A 123 -21.64 -1.81 0.11
N LYS A 124 -22.84 -1.26 0.28
CA LYS A 124 -24.09 -1.97 -0.04
C LYS A 124 -24.23 -2.21 -1.55
N ASP A 125 -23.80 -1.23 -2.36
CA ASP A 125 -23.96 -1.21 -3.82
C ASP A 125 -22.64 -0.87 -4.55
N SER A 126 -21.50 -0.91 -3.86
CA SER A 126 -20.18 -0.64 -4.43
C SER A 126 -19.22 -1.82 -4.24
N PRO A 127 -18.24 -2.00 -5.14
CA PRO A 127 -17.18 -2.99 -4.93
C PRO A 127 -16.50 -2.81 -3.57
N ALA A 128 -16.07 -3.92 -2.97
CA ALA A 128 -15.32 -3.88 -1.73
C ALA A 128 -13.99 -3.13 -1.93
N LYS A 129 -13.61 -2.32 -0.95
CA LYS A 129 -12.33 -1.61 -0.92
C LYS A 129 -11.46 -2.23 0.15
N TYR A 130 -10.19 -2.46 -0.17
CA TYR A 130 -9.26 -3.10 0.75
C TYR A 130 -8.13 -2.16 1.13
N ILE A 131 -7.67 -2.30 2.37
CA ILE A 131 -6.48 -1.65 2.89
C ILE A 131 -5.59 -2.69 3.55
N GLU A 132 -4.28 -2.59 3.34
CA GLU A 132 -3.29 -3.43 3.99
C GLU A 132 -2.37 -2.54 4.83
N LEU A 133 -2.52 -2.63 6.16
CA LEU A 133 -1.69 -1.89 7.09
C LEU A 133 -0.55 -2.79 7.57
N PHE A 134 0.68 -2.45 7.18
CA PHE A 134 1.89 -3.09 7.70
C PHE A 134 2.18 -2.47 9.05
N VAL A 135 1.82 -3.15 10.12
CA VAL A 135 1.98 -2.67 11.49
C VAL A 135 3.35 -3.05 12.01
N PHE A 136 4.18 -2.02 12.21
CA PHE A 136 5.46 -2.12 12.90
C PHE A 136 5.24 -1.74 14.39
N PRO A 137 5.53 -2.64 15.35
CA PRO A 137 5.45 -2.33 16.78
C PRO A 137 6.34 -1.16 17.19
N GLN A 138 5.77 -0.13 17.80
CA GLN A 138 6.54 0.97 18.37
C GLN A 138 7.31 0.50 19.60
N ASP A 139 8.58 0.89 19.69
CA ASP A 139 9.38 0.81 20.89
C ASP A 139 10.24 2.08 21.05
N THR A 140 10.92 2.20 22.19
CA THR A 140 11.75 3.37 22.52
C THR A 140 13.21 3.25 22.04
N SER A 141 13.54 2.23 21.24
CA SER A 141 14.89 2.08 20.71
C SER A 141 15.18 3.15 19.66
N SER A 142 16.44 3.60 19.61
CA SER A 142 16.89 4.57 18.60
C SER A 142 16.72 4.04 17.18
N ILE A 143 16.82 2.72 16.98
CA ILE A 143 16.64 2.05 15.69
C ILE A 143 15.18 2.22 15.23
N THR A 144 14.22 1.81 16.04
CA THR A 144 12.78 1.92 15.71
C THR A 144 12.38 3.38 15.50
N GLN A 145 12.88 4.31 16.32
CA GLN A 145 12.64 5.74 16.14
C GLN A 145 13.20 6.28 14.82
N ASN A 146 14.41 5.86 14.42
CA ASN A 146 15.01 6.26 13.15
C ASN A 146 14.25 5.67 11.95
N ILE A 147 13.86 4.40 12.00
CA ILE A 147 13.02 3.77 10.97
C ILE A 147 11.70 4.54 10.85
N MET A 148 11.01 4.75 11.97
CA MET A 148 9.74 5.47 12.03
C MET A 148 9.83 6.87 11.43
N HIS A 149 10.86 7.64 11.80
CA HIS A 149 11.07 8.98 11.26
C HIS A 149 11.24 8.97 9.74
N ASN A 150 12.13 8.12 9.22
CA ASN A 150 12.42 8.06 7.78
C ASN A 150 11.23 7.53 6.97
N GLU A 151 10.53 6.51 7.47
CA GLU A 151 9.35 5.94 6.81
C GLU A 151 8.18 6.92 6.78
N ARG A 152 7.98 7.72 7.83
CA ARG A 152 6.97 8.77 7.85
C ARG A 152 7.28 9.89 6.87
N LEU A 153 8.54 10.31 6.81
CA LEU A 153 8.97 11.40 5.94
C LEU A 153 8.86 11.05 4.45
N ASN A 154 9.26 9.83 4.09
CA ASN A 154 9.40 9.45 2.68
C ASN A 154 8.28 8.53 2.19
N GLU A 155 7.43 8.04 3.10
CA GLU A 155 6.29 7.15 2.82
C GLU A 155 6.67 5.88 2.03
N LEU A 156 7.84 5.31 2.32
CA LEU A 156 8.50 4.34 1.43
C LEU A 156 7.71 3.04 1.24
N GLU A 157 6.89 2.64 2.20
CA GLU A 157 6.03 1.45 2.07
C GLU A 157 4.57 1.76 1.73
N THR A 158 4.26 2.99 1.35
CA THR A 158 2.92 3.37 0.86
C THR A 158 2.78 3.01 -0.61
N HIS A 159 1.74 2.27 -0.97
CA HIS A 159 1.51 1.87 -2.36
C HIS A 159 0.03 1.69 -2.69
N PHE A 160 -0.27 1.67 -3.98
CA PHE A 160 -1.57 1.27 -4.51
C PHE A 160 -1.38 0.06 -5.41
N ALA A 161 -2.14 -1.00 -5.13
CA ALA A 161 -2.06 -2.26 -5.83
C ALA A 161 -3.16 -2.41 -6.87
N PHE A 162 -2.79 -2.96 -8.02
CA PHE A 162 -3.65 -3.21 -9.14
C PHE A 162 -3.56 -4.66 -9.57
N GLN A 163 -4.70 -5.29 -9.81
CA GLN A 163 -4.77 -6.63 -10.35
C GLN A 163 -4.79 -6.58 -11.87
N LEU A 164 -3.90 -7.33 -12.51
CA LEU A 164 -3.94 -7.59 -13.94
C LEU A 164 -5.17 -8.47 -14.25
N LEU A 165 -6.05 -7.98 -15.10
CA LEU A 165 -7.29 -8.67 -15.47
C LEU A 165 -7.04 -9.78 -16.49
N ASP A 166 -6.16 -9.52 -17.45
CA ASP A 166 -5.84 -10.45 -18.53
C ASP A 166 -4.59 -11.28 -18.23
N ARG A 167 -4.68 -12.60 -18.43
CA ARG A 167 -3.54 -13.51 -18.24
C ARG A 167 -2.71 -13.66 -19.50
N ASP A 168 -2.25 -12.53 -20.02
CA ASP A 168 -1.44 -12.47 -21.21
C ASP A 168 -0.12 -11.74 -20.90
N VAL A 169 1.00 -12.42 -21.16
CA VAL A 169 2.34 -11.86 -20.95
C VAL A 169 2.58 -10.62 -21.81
N ILE A 170 1.97 -10.54 -23.00
CA ILE A 170 2.07 -9.38 -23.88
C ILE A 170 1.34 -8.18 -23.26
N ILE A 171 0.18 -8.41 -22.66
CA ILE A 171 -0.58 -7.35 -21.96
C ILE A 171 0.20 -6.87 -20.74
N LEU A 172 0.74 -7.80 -19.93
CA LEU A 172 1.60 -7.44 -18.80
C LEU A 172 2.80 -6.61 -19.24
N GLN A 173 3.54 -7.04 -20.26
CA GLN A 173 4.69 -6.31 -20.78
C GLN A 173 4.31 -4.94 -21.34
N GLY A 174 3.20 -4.83 -22.06
CA GLY A 174 2.67 -3.57 -22.56
C GLY A 174 2.30 -2.59 -21.44
N LEU A 175 1.66 -3.08 -20.38
CA LEU A 175 1.32 -2.30 -19.19
C LEU A 175 2.58 -1.80 -18.47
N LEU A 176 3.55 -2.70 -18.21
CA LEU A 176 4.81 -2.35 -17.57
C LEU A 176 5.61 -1.34 -18.42
N SER A 177 5.68 -1.54 -19.73
CA SER A 177 6.34 -0.60 -20.64
C SER A 177 5.66 0.76 -20.62
N THR A 178 4.33 0.81 -20.60
CA THR A 178 3.57 2.07 -20.56
C THR A 178 3.85 2.84 -19.27
N LEU A 179 3.80 2.16 -18.11
CA LEU A 179 4.09 2.76 -16.81
C LEU A 179 5.54 3.27 -16.72
N LYS A 180 6.50 2.54 -17.28
CA LYS A 180 7.92 2.95 -17.27
C LYS A 180 8.18 4.12 -18.21
N THR A 181 7.79 3.99 -19.48
CA THR A 181 8.09 4.97 -20.52
C THR A 181 7.33 6.27 -20.34
N TYR A 182 6.03 6.20 -20.00
CA TYR A 182 5.16 7.38 -19.94
C TYR A 182 4.78 7.76 -18.50
N GLY A 183 4.74 6.79 -17.59
CA GLY A 183 4.41 7.05 -16.18
C GLY A 183 5.61 7.48 -15.32
N GLY A 184 6.83 7.29 -15.84
CA GLY A 184 8.09 7.61 -15.15
C GLY A 184 8.47 6.63 -14.05
N PHE A 185 7.90 5.42 -14.07
CA PHE A 185 8.19 4.39 -13.08
C PHE A 185 9.45 3.58 -13.41
N TYR A 186 10.07 3.03 -12.37
CA TYR A 186 11.20 2.11 -12.44
C TYR A 186 10.88 0.82 -11.68
N ASP A 187 11.61 -0.26 -11.97
CA ASP A 187 11.47 -1.52 -11.25
C ASP A 187 11.89 -1.37 -9.78
N ASP A 188 11.05 -1.84 -8.87
CA ASP A 188 11.23 -1.76 -7.42
C ASP A 188 11.06 -3.13 -6.74
N GLY A 189 11.45 -4.16 -7.48
CA GLY A 189 11.42 -5.55 -7.04
C GLY A 189 10.02 -6.17 -7.12
N GLY A 190 9.79 -7.15 -6.26
CA GLY A 190 8.62 -8.03 -6.36
C GLY A 190 8.84 -9.32 -5.59
N GLY A 191 7.83 -10.16 -5.53
CA GLY A 191 7.92 -11.45 -4.87
C GLY A 191 6.59 -12.16 -4.73
N ARG A 192 6.59 -13.17 -3.88
CA ARG A 192 5.41 -13.95 -3.51
C ARG A 192 5.25 -13.91 -2.00
N ASN A 193 4.03 -13.79 -1.51
CA ASN A 193 3.73 -13.92 -0.09
C ASN A 193 3.08 -15.28 0.21
N ILE A 194 3.90 -16.24 0.62
CA ILE A 194 3.45 -17.61 0.88
C ILE A 194 2.38 -17.73 1.98
N PHE A 195 2.30 -16.77 2.91
CA PHE A 195 1.30 -16.77 3.98
C PHE A 195 -0.07 -16.33 3.46
N GLU A 196 -0.08 -15.32 2.59
CA GLU A 196 -1.28 -14.89 1.87
C GLU A 196 -1.78 -15.99 0.94
N GLU A 197 -0.89 -16.62 0.15
CA GLU A 197 -1.26 -17.72 -0.75
C GLU A 197 -1.93 -18.89 -0.01
N LYS A 198 -1.44 -19.22 1.19
CA LYS A 198 -2.04 -20.27 2.04
C LYS A 198 -3.40 -19.87 2.61
N ALA A 199 -3.61 -18.59 2.90
CA ALA A 199 -4.86 -18.09 3.46
C ALA A 199 -5.98 -18.03 2.41
N VAL A 200 -5.66 -17.75 1.14
CA VAL A 200 -6.68 -17.44 0.12
C VAL A 200 -7.13 -18.68 -0.67
N SER A 201 -6.50 -19.86 -0.52
CA SER A 201 -6.95 -21.16 -1.07
C SER A 201 -7.33 -21.15 -2.58
N SER A 202 -6.77 -20.24 -3.37
CA SER A 202 -7.11 -20.08 -4.79
C SER A 202 -6.36 -21.04 -5.72
N GLY A 203 -5.46 -21.88 -5.18
CA GLY A 203 -4.73 -22.91 -5.92
C GLY A 203 -3.75 -22.39 -6.98
N ARG A 204 -3.54 -21.06 -7.06
CA ARG A 204 -2.64 -20.42 -8.04
C ARG A 204 -1.70 -19.47 -7.33
N GLY A 205 -0.42 -19.50 -7.73
CA GLY A 205 0.59 -18.60 -7.20
C GLY A 205 0.32 -17.17 -7.66
N LYS A 206 0.42 -16.22 -6.75
CA LYS A 206 0.31 -14.79 -7.05
C LYS A 206 1.72 -14.24 -7.14
N GLN A 207 2.05 -13.56 -8.23
CA GLN A 207 3.28 -12.79 -8.35
C GLN A 207 2.95 -11.31 -8.13
N ILE A 208 3.78 -10.68 -7.31
CA ILE A 208 3.71 -9.24 -7.04
C ILE A 208 4.89 -8.57 -7.74
N LEU A 209 4.64 -7.53 -8.51
CA LEU A 209 5.65 -6.66 -9.10
C LEU A 209 5.50 -5.25 -8.54
N TYR A 210 6.59 -4.66 -8.06
CA TYR A 210 6.60 -3.28 -7.59
C TYR A 210 7.27 -2.38 -8.61
N LEU A 211 6.65 -1.23 -8.83
CA LEU A 211 7.17 -0.13 -9.60
C LEU A 211 7.20 1.10 -8.70
N SER A 212 8.22 1.92 -8.78
CA SER A 212 8.24 3.19 -8.04
C SER A 212 8.82 4.35 -8.85
N LYS A 213 8.50 5.55 -8.38
CA LYS A 213 9.11 6.79 -8.84
C LYS A 213 9.18 7.79 -7.70
N VAL A 214 10.02 8.80 -7.88
CA VAL A 214 10.10 9.94 -6.99
C VAL A 214 9.34 11.10 -7.62
N VAL A 215 8.42 11.68 -6.86
CA VAL A 215 7.65 12.86 -7.26
C VAL A 215 8.09 14.03 -6.38
N GLN A 216 8.34 15.19 -6.98
CA GLN A 216 8.58 16.41 -6.21
C GLN A 216 7.25 17.01 -5.76
N GLU A 217 7.15 17.29 -4.47
CA GLU A 217 6.04 18.01 -3.89
C GLU A 217 6.23 19.53 -4.01
N VAL A 218 5.13 20.26 -3.87
CA VAL A 218 5.08 21.72 -4.05
C VAL A 218 5.95 22.46 -3.02
N ASP A 219 6.18 21.85 -1.86
CA ASP A 219 7.03 22.40 -0.78
C ASP A 219 8.53 22.12 -0.99
N GLY A 220 8.90 21.48 -2.11
CA GLY A 220 10.28 21.12 -2.44
C GLY A 220 10.75 19.79 -1.87
N ASN A 221 9.91 19.09 -1.09
CA ASN A 221 10.19 17.73 -0.66
C ASN A 221 10.02 16.74 -1.81
N SER A 222 10.65 15.59 -1.71
CA SER A 222 10.48 14.49 -2.65
C SER A 222 9.77 13.34 -1.94
N LYS A 223 8.75 12.77 -2.60
CA LYS A 223 7.99 11.65 -2.09
C LYS A 223 8.11 10.47 -3.05
N MET A 224 8.22 9.26 -2.51
CA MET A 224 8.14 8.06 -3.31
C MET A 224 6.68 7.69 -3.56
N VAL A 225 6.34 7.44 -4.82
CA VAL A 225 5.08 6.82 -5.22
C VAL A 225 5.38 5.41 -5.66
N ARG A 226 4.71 4.44 -5.05
CA ARG A 226 4.86 3.02 -5.39
C ARG A 226 3.55 2.43 -5.89
N LEU A 227 3.67 1.67 -6.96
CA LEU A 227 2.60 0.92 -7.61
C LEU A 227 2.92 -0.57 -7.47
N GLU A 228 1.91 -1.34 -7.10
CA GLU A 228 1.97 -2.80 -7.06
C GLU A 228 1.11 -3.39 -8.19
N ILE A 229 1.66 -4.35 -8.95
CA ILE A 229 0.91 -5.16 -9.92
C ILE A 229 0.82 -6.59 -9.41
N ASP A 230 -0.41 -7.03 -9.20
CA ASP A 230 -0.78 -8.40 -8.89
C ASP A 230 -1.05 -9.16 -10.18
N CYS A 231 -0.25 -10.18 -10.47
CA CYS A 231 -0.42 -11.02 -11.65
C CYS A 231 -0.31 -12.52 -11.34
N ASP A 232 -0.74 -13.36 -12.28
CA ASP A 232 -0.59 -14.80 -12.16
C ASP A 232 0.90 -15.17 -12.26
N ALA A 233 1.39 -15.98 -11.33
CA ALA A 233 2.80 -16.39 -11.31
C ALA A 233 3.24 -17.14 -12.58
N SER A 234 2.31 -17.72 -13.36
CA SER A 234 2.65 -18.37 -14.63
C SER A 234 3.15 -17.39 -15.71
N LEU A 235 2.91 -16.09 -15.55
CA LEU A 235 3.33 -15.06 -16.53
C LEU A 235 4.82 -14.70 -16.41
N MET A 236 5.52 -15.23 -15.41
CA MET A 236 6.95 -14.98 -15.17
C MET A 236 7.86 -16.11 -15.67
N LEU A 237 7.29 -17.11 -16.36
CA LEU A 237 7.98 -18.30 -16.87
C LEU A 237 8.44 -18.13 -18.32
#